data_AF-A0A537JYL0-F1
#
_entry.id   AF-A0A537JYL0-F1
#
_cell.length_a   1.000
_cell.length_b   1.000
_cell.length_c   1.000
_cell.angle_alpha   90.00
_cell.angle_beta   90.00
_cell.angle_gamma   90.00
#
_symmetry.space_group_name_H-M   'P 1'
#
loop_
_entity.id
_entity.type
_entity.pdbx_description
1 polymer ?
#
loop_
_entity_poly.entity_id
_entity_poly.type
_entity_poly.pdbx_seq_one_letter_code
_entity_poly.pdbx_strand_id
1 'polypeptide(L)'
;RQIIELLAEKKMNLNAITDKFDISRPAISQHIKILSECGIIEIEQIGRERFCKIQPENLKEAAEWIQQYTALWEQKINSFEKYVNKLKSKKK
;
A
#
# COMPACT_ATOMS: atom_id res chain seq x y z
N ARG A 1 -2.39 -1.04 -6.28
CA ARG A 1 -1.38 -0.11 -5.71
C ARG A 1 -1.36 1.23 -6.43
N GLN A 2 -1.34 1.25 -7.77
CA GLN A 2 -1.33 2.49 -8.57
C GLN A 2 -2.40 3.54 -8.20
N ILE A 3 -3.63 3.14 -7.86
CA ILE A 3 -4.68 4.06 -7.39
C ILE A 3 -4.25 4.80 -6.11
N ILE A 4 -3.61 4.10 -5.17
CA ILE A 4 -3.12 4.67 -3.91
C ILE A 4 -1.98 5.64 -4.19
N GLU A 5 -1.04 5.26 -5.07
CA GLU A 5 0.09 6.10 -5.48
C GLU A 5 -0.40 7.40 -6.14
N LEU A 6 -1.38 7.28 -7.05
CA LEU A 6 -2.00 8.43 -7.71
C LEU A 6 -2.68 9.39 -6.71
N LEU A 7 -3.39 8.85 -5.72
CA LEU A 7 -4.11 9.65 -4.72
C LEU A 7 -3.22 10.15 -3.57
N ALA A 8 -2.00 9.61 -3.43
CA ALA A 8 -1.00 10.11 -2.50
C ALA A 8 -0.44 11.46 -2.94
N GLU A 9 -0.38 11.73 -4.25
CA GLU A 9 0.08 13.00 -4.78
C GLU A 9 -0.99 14.10 -4.66
N LYS A 10 -2.25 13.77 -4.97
CA LYS A 10 -3.36 14.75 -4.96
C LYS A 10 -4.72 14.06 -4.84
N LYS A 11 -5.67 14.73 -4.16
CA LYS A 11 -7.09 14.33 -4.24
C LYS A 11 -7.63 14.51 -5.66
N MET A 12 -8.40 13.54 -6.15
CA MET A 12 -8.89 13.52 -7.54
C MET A 12 -10.36 13.11 -7.60
N ASN A 13 -11.11 13.59 -8.59
CA ASN A 13 -12.45 13.10 -8.82
C ASN A 13 -12.43 11.69 -9.44
N LEU A 14 -13.48 10.92 -9.21
CA LEU A 14 -13.56 9.52 -9.63
C LEU A 14 -13.42 9.34 -11.15
N ASN A 15 -13.95 10.27 -11.94
CA ASN A 15 -13.86 10.22 -13.41
C ASN A 15 -12.41 10.41 -13.88
N ALA A 16 -11.68 11.38 -13.32
CA ALA A 16 -10.28 11.61 -13.62
C ALA A 16 -9.38 10.46 -13.18
N ILE A 17 -9.74 9.74 -12.12
CA ILE A 17 -9.07 8.47 -11.77
C ILE A 17 -9.34 7.46 -12.88
N THR A 18 -10.61 7.32 -13.32
CA THR A 18 -10.94 6.31 -14.32
C THR A 18 -10.25 6.52 -15.66
N ASP A 19 -10.01 7.77 -16.05
CA ASP A 19 -9.34 8.10 -17.32
C ASP A 19 -7.82 7.84 -17.28
N LYS A 20 -7.26 7.49 -16.11
CA LYS A 20 -5.83 7.18 -15.93
C LYS A 20 -5.49 5.68 -16.01
N PHE A 21 -6.49 4.82 -16.21
CA PHE A 21 -6.28 3.37 -16.26
C PHE A 21 -6.96 2.75 -17.48
N ASP A 22 -6.28 1.79 -18.10
CA ASP A 22 -6.80 1.01 -19.25
C ASP A 22 -7.72 -0.14 -18.82
N ILE A 23 -8.48 0.04 -17.74
CA ILE A 23 -9.46 -0.94 -17.24
C ILE A 23 -10.85 -0.32 -17.14
N SER A 24 -11.86 -1.18 -17.01
CA SER A 24 -13.25 -0.73 -17.01
C SER A 24 -13.58 0.16 -15.80
N ARG A 25 -14.44 1.16 -16.01
CA ARG A 25 -14.94 2.04 -14.93
C ARG A 25 -15.57 1.29 -13.75
N PRO A 26 -16.35 0.19 -13.96
CA PRO A 26 -16.83 -0.63 -12.86
C PRO A 26 -15.71 -1.28 -12.05
N ALA A 27 -14.63 -1.75 -12.69
CA ALA A 27 -13.50 -2.35 -11.98
C ALA A 27 -12.80 -1.32 -11.09
N ILE A 28 -12.56 -0.11 -11.59
CA ILE A 28 -11.98 1.00 -10.81
C ILE A 28 -12.91 1.38 -9.65
N SER A 29 -14.21 1.47 -9.90
CA SER A 29 -15.18 1.78 -8.85
C SER A 29 -15.19 0.71 -7.75
N GLN A 30 -15.04 -0.57 -8.10
CA GLN A 30 -14.92 -1.66 -7.13
C GLN A 30 -13.63 -1.53 -6.31
N HIS A 31 -12.50 -1.21 -6.95
CA HIS A 31 -11.25 -0.96 -6.22
C HIS A 31 -11.37 0.22 -5.24
N ILE A 32 -11.94 1.33 -5.68
CA ILE A 32 -12.16 2.51 -4.83
C ILE A 32 -13.08 2.17 -3.65
N LYS A 33 -14.13 1.40 -3.89
CA LYS A 33 -15.05 0.94 -2.84
C LYS A 33 -14.32 0.11 -1.78
N ILE A 34 -13.56 -0.91 -2.19
CA ILE A 34 -12.78 -1.75 -1.27
C ILE A 34 -11.77 -0.91 -0.48
N LEU A 35 -11.06 0.00 -1.16
CA LEU A 35 -10.08 0.86 -0.49
C LEU A 35 -10.74 1.81 0.53
N SER A 36 -11.97 2.25 0.26
CA SER A 36 -12.75 3.04 1.21
C SER A 36 -13.26 2.21 2.39
N GLU A 37 -13.72 0.99 2.15
CA GLU A 37 -14.11 0.03 3.20
C GLU A 37 -12.94 -0.32 4.12
N CYS A 38 -11.72 -0.41 3.59
CA CYS A 38 -10.49 -0.59 4.37
C CYS A 38 -10.01 0.69 5.06
N GLY A 39 -10.71 1.81 4.92
CA GLY A 39 -10.30 3.10 5.49
C GLY A 39 -9.09 3.75 4.82
N ILE A 40 -8.58 3.19 3.72
CA ILE A 40 -7.39 3.72 3.02
C ILE A 40 -7.74 4.99 2.25
N ILE A 41 -8.98 5.11 1.77
CA ILE A 41 -9.47 6.25 0.98
C ILE A 41 -10.76 6.80 1.61
N GLU A 42 -10.85 8.11 1.66
CA GLU A 42 -12.10 8.83 1.94
C GLU A 42 -12.71 9.32 0.62
N ILE A 43 -14.04 9.23 0.53
CA ILE A 43 -14.82 9.71 -0.61
C ILE A 43 -15.67 10.89 -0.15
N GLU A 44 -15.37 12.07 -0.70
CA GLU A 44 -16.11 13.30 -0.44
C GLU A 44 -16.98 13.65 -1.66
N GLN A 45 -18.26 13.91 -1.43
CA GLN A 45 -19.15 14.38 -2.51
C GLN A 45 -19.15 15.91 -2.56
N ILE A 46 -18.67 16.46 -3.68
CA ILE A 46 -18.67 17.90 -3.94
C ILE A 46 -19.60 18.16 -5.13
N GLY A 47 -20.83 18.57 -4.83
CA GLY A 47 -21.88 18.73 -5.83
C GLY A 47 -22.26 17.40 -6.48
N ARG A 48 -22.03 17.28 -7.80
CA ARG A 48 -22.29 16.06 -8.58
C ARG A 48 -21.08 15.14 -8.70
N GLU A 49 -19.90 15.58 -8.25
CA GLU A 49 -18.66 14.83 -8.37
C GLU A 49 -18.29 14.15 -7.05
N ARG A 50 -17.65 12.98 -7.15
CA ARG A 50 -17.08 12.25 -6.01
C ARG A 50 -15.56 12.41 -6.07
N PHE A 51 -14.98 12.98 -5.02
CA PHE A 51 -13.55 13.13 -4.86
C PHE A 51 -13.02 12.04 -3.94
N CYS A 52 -11.93 11.40 -4.35
CA CYS A 52 -11.20 10.42 -3.56
C CYS A 52 -9.94 11.08 -2.99
N LYS A 53 -9.66 10.81 -1.72
CA LYS A 53 -8.46 11.26 -1.01
C LYS A 53 -7.89 10.11 -0.19
N ILE A 54 -6.58 9.93 -0.20
CA ILE A 54 -5.92 8.96 0.68
C ILE A 54 -6.03 9.41 2.15
N GLN A 55 -6.14 8.45 3.06
CA GLN A 55 -6.06 8.65 4.50
C GLN A 55 -4.77 7.96 5.03
N PRO A 56 -3.62 8.67 5.03
CA PRO A 56 -2.34 8.08 5.39
C PRO A 56 -2.30 7.57 6.82
N GLU A 57 -3.05 8.20 7.72
CA GLU A 57 -3.12 7.82 9.14
C GLU A 57 -3.59 6.38 9.32
N ASN A 58 -4.57 5.93 8.52
CA ASN A 58 -5.09 4.57 8.58
C ASN A 58 -4.11 3.52 8.04
N LEU A 59 -3.10 3.94 7.27
CA LEU A 59 -2.01 3.05 6.83
C LEU A 59 -0.90 2.91 7.87
N LYS A 60 -0.82 3.84 8.83
CA LYS A 60 0.25 3.87 9.84
C LYS A 60 0.18 2.67 10.77
N GLU A 61 -1.01 2.35 11.29
CA GLU A 61 -1.21 1.20 12.17
C GLU A 61 -0.84 -0.12 11.47
N ALA A 62 -1.25 -0.28 10.21
CA ALA A 62 -0.88 -1.43 9.39
C ALA A 62 0.64 -1.50 9.16
N ALA A 63 1.29 -0.36 8.89
CA ALA A 63 2.74 -0.30 8.71
C ALA A 63 3.49 -0.67 10.00
N GLU A 64 3.06 -0.14 11.15
CA GLU A 64 3.65 -0.47 12.46
C GLU A 64 3.49 -1.96 12.79
N TRP A 65 2.32 -2.53 12.53
CA TRP A 65 2.08 -3.96 12.70
C TRP A 65 3.01 -4.80 11.80
N ILE A 66 3.13 -4.47 10.51
CA ILE A 66 4.04 -5.16 9.58
C ILE A 66 5.51 -5.05 10.02
N GLN A 67 5.91 -3.89 10.55
CA GLN A 67 7.28 -3.64 10.99
C GLN A 67 7.72 -4.59 12.12
N GLN A 68 6.81 -4.94 13.03
CA GLN A 68 7.07 -5.89 14.11
C GLN A 68 7.49 -7.27 13.57
N TYR A 69 6.84 -7.74 12.50
CA TYR A 69 7.20 -9.02 11.87
C TYR A 69 8.45 -8.90 11.00
N THR A 70 8.70 -7.75 10.39
CA THR A 70 9.90 -7.51 9.58
C THR A 70 11.17 -7.72 10.43
N ALA A 71 11.17 -7.23 11.66
CA ALA A 71 12.28 -7.44 12.60
C ALA A 71 12.57 -8.93 12.88
N LEU A 72 11.53 -9.77 12.97
CA LEU A 72 11.69 -11.22 13.15
C LEU A 72 12.33 -11.90 11.93
N TRP A 73 11.96 -11.45 10.73
CA TRP A 73 12.55 -11.93 9.49
C TRP A 73 14.02 -11.53 9.38
N GLU A 74 14.36 -10.28 9.69
CA GLU A 74 15.74 -9.78 9.67
C GLU A 74 16.63 -10.55 10.65
N GLN A 75 16.15 -10.86 11.86
CA GLN A 75 16.92 -11.68 12.81
C GLN A 75 17.25 -13.08 12.26
N LYS A 76 16.29 -13.73 11.58
CA LYS A 76 16.52 -15.04 10.96
C LYS A 76 17.53 -14.96 9.83
N ILE A 77 17.44 -13.94 8.98
CA ILE A 77 18.39 -13.72 7.88
C ILE A 77 19.80 -13.47 8.44
N ASN A 78 19.93 -12.60 9.45
CA ASN A 78 21.21 -12.30 10.10
C ASN A 78 21.85 -13.56 10.74
N SER A 79 21.04 -14.40 11.37
CA SER A 79 21.48 -15.70 11.92
C SER A 79 22.03 -16.62 10.83
N PHE A 80 21.30 -16.71 9.72
CA PHE A 80 21.70 -17.53 8.58
C PHE A 80 23.00 -17.03 7.94
N GLU A 81 23.15 -15.72 7.73
CA GLU A 81 24.38 -15.13 7.21
C GLU A 81 25.59 -15.45 8.09
N LYS A 82 25.45 -15.32 9.42
CA LYS A 82 26.51 -15.68 10.37
C LYS A 82 26.90 -17.16 10.24
N TYR A 83 25.93 -18.05 10.10
CA TYR A 83 26.18 -19.48 9.93
C TYR A 83 26.92 -19.79 8.61
N VAL A 84 26.46 -19.22 7.50
CA VAL A 84 27.11 -19.38 6.19
C VAL A 84 28.54 -18.85 6.21
N ASN A 85 28.78 -17.68 6.81
CA ASN A 85 30.12 -17.11 6.93
C ASN A 85 31.05 -17.99 7.78
N LYS A 86 30.54 -18.60 8.85
CA LYS A 86 31.28 -19.57 9.67
C LYS A 86 31.64 -20.84 8.89
N LEU A 87 30.77 -21.33 8.01
CA LEU A 87 31.09 -22.48 7.16
C LEU A 87 32.15 -22.15 6.11
N LYS A 88 32.11 -20.94 5.53
CA LYS A 88 33.11 -20.50 4.55
C LYS A 88 34.49 -20.31 5.16
N SER A 89 34.59 -19.78 6.38
CA SER A 89 35.88 -19.59 7.07
C SER A 89 36.52 -20.90 7.52
N LYS A 90 35.72 -21.95 7.79
CA LYS A 90 36.21 -23.28 8.19
C LYS A 90 36.70 -24.16 7.01
N LYS A 91 36.51 -23.70 5.77
CA LYS A 91 36.95 -24.36 4.52
C LYS A 91 38.26 -23.80 3.96
N LYS A 92 38.82 -22.74 4.56
CA LYS A 92 40.19 -22.25 4.34
C LYS A 92 41.09 -22.80 5.44
#